data_AF-A0AAD3HDQ3-F1
#
_entry.id   AF-A0AAD3HDQ3-F1
#
_cell.length_a   1.000
_cell.length_b   1.000
_cell.length_c   1.000
_cell.angle_alpha   90.00
_cell.angle_beta   90.00
_cell.angle_gamma   90.00
#
_symmetry.space_group_name_H-M   'P 1'
#
loop_
_entity.id
_entity.type
_entity.pdbx_description
1 polymer ?
#
loop_
_entity_poly.entity_id
_entity_poly.type
_entity_poly.pdbx_seq_one_letter_code
_entity_poly.pdbx_strand_id
1 'polypeptide(L)'
;MSNIASNTASPPDIETGVVADASVKPPREQLTDIAENTFIEIIAIILAVSALIVSCVALALNGDSTPMKISTILTLILAPYSVYQQKSITNIQAFIETHKALKEEVDSLDATNKQLRASEQDLKETVTGLEEKQKIMTQLQQTKSATIQDFRNEMEKNKSTIELMRKNVRAAALQNILEVVFVADGDNDQKISKKEENALIKSLREINGVHVDEKKFRKHLHSKDNSIQGVIDIIENMMDENHSSGDDTIFTFDQSS
;
A
#
# COMPACT_ATOMS: atom_id res chain seq x y z
N MET A 1 25.93 -22.86 9.17
CA MET A 1 24.93 -22.38 10.15
C MET A 1 24.85 -20.87 10.02
N SER A 2 23.95 -20.37 9.18
CA SER A 2 23.76 -18.93 8.96
C SER A 2 22.30 -18.60 9.23
N ASN A 3 22.10 -17.61 10.09
CA ASN A 3 20.82 -17.14 10.60
C ASN A 3 19.91 -16.66 9.47
N ILE A 4 18.79 -17.35 9.29
CA ILE A 4 17.66 -16.86 8.52
C ILE A 4 16.91 -15.89 9.43
N ALA A 5 17.23 -14.60 9.30
CA ALA A 5 16.45 -13.54 9.92
C ALA A 5 15.07 -13.49 9.26
N SER A 6 14.08 -14.01 9.98
CA SER A 6 12.65 -13.87 9.75
C SER A 6 12.27 -12.38 9.74
N ASN A 7 12.28 -11.76 8.57
CA ASN A 7 11.74 -10.42 8.35
C ASN A 7 10.23 -10.55 8.08
N THR A 8 9.46 -10.63 9.17
CA THR A 8 8.00 -10.51 9.12
C THR A 8 7.67 -9.04 8.89
N ALA A 9 7.46 -8.67 7.63
CA ALA A 9 6.90 -7.38 7.26
C ALA A 9 5.48 -7.29 7.84
N SER A 10 5.32 -6.44 8.85
CA SER A 10 4.01 -6.04 9.38
C SER A 10 3.15 -5.48 8.24
N PRO A 11 1.85 -5.81 8.20
CA PRO A 11 0.93 -5.20 7.26
C PRO A 11 0.87 -3.68 7.50
N PRO A 12 0.70 -2.86 6.45
CA PRO A 12 0.53 -1.43 6.61
C PRO A 12 -0.74 -1.20 7.43
N ASP A 13 -0.58 -0.49 8.54
CA ASP A 13 -1.68 0.03 9.33
C ASP A 13 -2.59 0.82 8.39
N ILE A 14 -3.78 0.28 8.15
CA ILE A 14 -4.87 1.03 7.54
C ILE A 14 -5.25 2.04 8.62
N GLU A 15 -4.64 3.22 8.55
CA GLU A 15 -5.15 4.41 9.19
C GLU A 15 -6.60 4.54 8.72
N THR A 16 -7.48 4.11 9.60
CA THR A 16 -8.89 4.42 9.54
C THR A 16 -8.93 5.93 9.61
N GLY A 17 -9.07 6.56 8.44
CA GLY A 17 -9.42 7.96 8.33
C GLY A 17 -10.73 8.14 9.06
N VAL A 18 -10.62 8.45 10.35
CA VAL A 18 -11.66 9.07 11.14
C VAL A 18 -11.91 10.37 10.43
N VAL A 19 -12.87 10.34 9.51
CA VAL A 19 -13.45 11.52 8.91
C VAL A 19 -13.94 12.31 10.11
N ALA A 20 -13.18 13.34 10.46
CA ALA A 20 -13.49 14.22 11.56
C ALA A 20 -14.94 14.63 11.38
N ASP A 21 -15.77 14.15 12.30
CA ASP A 21 -17.18 14.45 12.43
C ASP A 21 -17.34 15.94 12.18
N ALA A 22 -17.90 16.26 11.02
CA ALA A 22 -18.10 17.63 10.57
C ALA A 22 -19.16 18.22 11.49
N SER A 23 -18.69 18.69 12.64
CA SER A 23 -19.33 19.56 13.62
C SER A 23 -20.75 19.90 13.23
N VAL A 24 -21.68 19.02 13.61
CA VAL A 24 -23.11 19.29 13.57
C VAL A 24 -23.33 20.52 14.44
N LYS A 25 -23.41 21.69 13.79
CA LYS A 25 -23.71 22.97 14.44
C LYS A 25 -25.08 22.79 15.13
N PRO A 26 -25.22 23.19 16.41
CA PRO A 26 -26.46 22.98 17.15
C PRO A 26 -27.65 23.62 16.43
N PRO A 27 -28.88 23.11 16.64
CA PRO A 27 -30.10 23.63 16.04
C PRO A 27 -30.17 25.15 16.25
N ARG A 28 -30.29 25.90 15.14
CA ARG A 28 -30.34 27.36 15.18
C ARG A 28 -31.49 27.80 16.07
N GLU A 29 -31.15 28.60 17.07
CA GLU A 29 -32.08 29.33 17.91
C GLU A 29 -32.98 30.15 16.98
N GLN A 30 -34.27 29.84 16.99
CA GLN A 30 -35.25 30.51 16.14
C GLN A 30 -35.20 31.99 16.49
N LEU A 31 -35.03 32.83 15.47
CA LEU A 31 -35.10 34.29 15.60
C LEU A 31 -36.42 34.61 16.29
N THR A 32 -36.35 34.97 17.56
CA THR A 32 -37.50 35.42 18.33
C THR A 32 -38.10 36.61 17.59
N ASP A 33 -39.41 36.54 17.31
CA ASP A 33 -40.18 37.63 16.74
C ASP A 33 -39.77 38.93 17.42
N ILE A 34 -39.24 39.85 16.61
CA ILE A 34 -38.88 41.19 17.05
C ILE A 34 -40.15 41.76 17.67
N ALA A 35 -40.12 41.95 18.99
CA ALA A 35 -41.25 42.43 19.78
C ALA A 35 -41.93 43.58 19.03
N GLU A 36 -43.14 43.32 18.51
CA GLU A 36 -43.85 44.20 17.58
C GLU A 36 -44.19 45.58 18.15
N ASN A 37 -43.91 45.81 19.45
CA ASN A 37 -43.96 47.10 20.07
C ASN A 37 -42.60 47.42 20.69
N THR A 38 -41.80 48.24 20.00
CA THR A 38 -40.56 48.79 20.56
C THR A 38 -40.92 49.53 21.85
N PHE A 39 -40.21 49.29 22.96
CA PHE A 39 -40.49 49.93 24.27
C PHE A 39 -40.68 51.46 24.18
N ILE A 40 -40.00 52.09 23.21
CA ILE A 40 -40.10 53.51 22.91
C ILE A 40 -41.47 53.89 22.29
N GLU A 41 -42.08 53.04 21.47
CA GLU A 41 -43.42 53.25 20.91
C GLU A 41 -44.49 53.22 22.01
N ILE A 42 -44.38 52.30 22.96
CA ILE A 42 -45.28 52.23 24.12
C ILE A 42 -45.16 53.50 24.97
N ILE A 43 -43.93 53.96 25.25
CA ILE A 43 -43.70 55.21 25.99
C ILE A 43 -44.28 56.41 25.22
N ALA A 44 -44.06 56.49 23.91
CA ALA A 44 -44.57 57.58 23.09
C ALA A 44 -46.11 57.62 23.07
N ILE A 45 -46.77 56.46 22.97
CA ILE A 45 -48.23 56.35 23.03
C ILE A 45 -48.74 56.76 24.42
N ILE A 46 -48.12 56.29 25.50
CA ILE A 46 -48.50 56.66 26.87
C ILE A 46 -48.33 58.17 27.09
N LEU A 47 -47.24 58.76 26.60
CA LEU A 47 -46.99 60.20 26.70
C LEU A 47 -48.00 61.01 25.89
N ALA A 48 -48.36 60.56 24.68
CA ALA A 48 -49.38 61.20 23.86
C ALA A 48 -50.77 61.11 24.49
N VAL A 49 -51.16 59.94 25.02
CA VAL A 49 -52.45 59.75 25.69
C VAL A 49 -52.54 60.57 26.97
N SER A 50 -51.48 60.59 27.78
CA SER A 50 -51.45 61.42 28.99
C SER A 50 -51.51 62.91 28.68
N ALA A 51 -50.84 63.38 27.62
CA ALA A 51 -50.95 64.75 27.15
C ALA A 51 -52.38 65.11 26.69
N LEU A 52 -53.09 64.20 26.01
CA LEU A 52 -54.49 64.40 25.64
C LEU A 52 -55.41 64.46 26.87
N ILE A 53 -55.19 63.59 27.86
CA ILE A 53 -55.97 63.60 29.12
C ILE A 53 -55.76 64.92 29.86
N VAL A 54 -54.50 65.35 30.03
CA VAL A 54 -54.17 66.63 30.68
C VAL A 54 -54.77 67.81 29.91
N SER A 55 -54.75 67.77 28.58
CA SER A 55 -55.38 68.80 27.75
C SER A 55 -56.91 68.83 27.91
N CYS A 56 -57.58 67.68 27.93
CA CYS A 56 -59.02 67.60 28.20
C CYS A 56 -59.41 68.13 29.59
N VAL A 57 -58.61 67.80 30.62
CA VAL A 57 -58.84 68.30 31.98
C VAL A 57 -58.65 69.81 32.05
N ALA A 58 -57.61 70.35 31.42
CA ALA A 58 -57.38 71.80 31.42
C ALA A 58 -58.42 72.58 30.59
N LEU A 59 -59.00 71.98 29.53
CA LEU A 59 -60.15 72.56 28.80
C LEU A 59 -61.43 72.57 29.65
N ALA A 60 -61.65 71.54 30.46
CA ALA A 60 -62.81 71.47 31.35
C ALA A 60 -62.73 72.49 32.51
N LEU A 61 -61.50 72.82 32.97
CA LEU A 61 -61.29 73.75 34.08
C LEU A 61 -61.18 75.22 33.64
N ASN A 62 -60.63 75.52 32.45
CA ASN A 62 -60.31 76.88 31.99
C ASN A 62 -60.86 77.18 30.59
N GLY A 63 -62.16 76.93 30.39
CA GLY A 63 -62.84 76.81 29.09
C GLY A 63 -62.79 78.00 28.09
N ASP A 64 -62.15 79.13 28.43
CA ASP A 64 -62.19 80.35 27.60
C ASP A 64 -60.84 80.79 27.00
N SER A 65 -59.76 80.01 27.18
CA SER A 65 -58.45 80.36 26.60
C SER A 65 -58.29 79.89 25.15
N THR A 66 -58.43 80.81 24.19
CA THR A 66 -58.18 80.61 22.75
C THR A 66 -56.84 79.92 22.40
N PRO A 67 -55.69 80.20 23.04
CA PRO A 67 -54.42 79.55 22.65
C PRO A 67 -54.40 78.04 22.91
N MET A 68 -55.15 77.54 23.89
CA MET A 68 -55.17 76.13 24.26
C MET A 68 -55.89 75.25 23.20
N LYS A 69 -56.88 75.82 22.51
CA LYS A 69 -57.59 75.14 21.41
C LYS A 69 -56.65 74.89 20.23
N ILE A 70 -55.76 75.86 19.94
CA ILE A 70 -54.79 75.76 18.83
C ILE A 70 -53.72 74.71 19.11
N SER A 71 -53.16 74.68 20.33
CA SER A 71 -52.14 73.69 20.69
C SER A 71 -52.67 72.26 20.67
N THR A 72 -53.95 72.06 21.04
CA THR A 72 -54.57 70.73 21.05
C THR A 72 -54.77 70.20 19.63
N ILE A 73 -55.24 71.03 18.70
CA ILE A 73 -55.41 70.66 17.29
C ILE A 73 -54.04 70.34 16.65
N LEU A 74 -53.02 71.15 16.95
CA LEU A 74 -51.66 70.92 16.44
C LEU A 74 -51.08 69.59 16.95
N THR A 75 -51.27 69.30 18.23
CA THR A 75 -50.81 68.03 18.85
C THR A 75 -51.49 66.82 18.23
N LEU A 76 -52.77 66.92 17.89
CA LEU A 76 -53.54 65.85 17.25
C LEU A 76 -53.00 65.49 15.85
N ILE A 77 -52.41 66.45 15.14
CA ILE A 77 -51.81 66.23 13.81
C ILE A 77 -50.37 65.72 13.94
N LEU A 78 -49.57 66.26 14.87
CA LEU A 78 -48.18 65.83 15.04
C LEU A 78 -48.05 64.43 15.65
N ALA A 79 -48.97 64.02 16.52
CA ALA A 79 -48.91 62.71 17.17
C ALA A 79 -48.88 61.52 16.17
N PRO A 80 -49.83 61.38 15.21
CA PRO A 80 -49.77 60.30 14.23
C PRO A 80 -48.57 60.42 13.27
N TYR A 81 -48.14 61.65 12.98
CA TYR A 81 -46.96 61.88 12.12
C TYR A 81 -45.66 61.39 12.77
N SER A 82 -45.48 61.64 14.07
CA SER A 82 -44.33 61.15 14.83
C SER A 82 -44.29 59.62 14.89
N VAL A 83 -45.44 58.97 15.08
CA VAL A 83 -45.52 57.50 15.08
C VAL A 83 -45.14 56.93 13.71
N TYR A 84 -45.58 57.57 12.63
CA TYR A 84 -45.22 57.15 11.27
C TYR A 84 -43.72 57.26 11.00
N GLN A 85 -43.09 58.38 11.38
CA GLN A 85 -41.64 58.56 11.22
C GLN A 85 -40.84 57.55 12.05
N GLN A 86 -41.30 57.26 13.27
CA GLN A 86 -40.63 56.28 14.14
C GLN A 86 -40.69 54.88 13.53
N LYS A 87 -41.81 54.47 12.92
CA LYS A 87 -41.90 53.19 12.19
C LYS A 87 -40.93 53.11 11.01
N SER A 88 -40.72 54.19 10.27
CA SER A 88 -39.74 54.21 9.17
C SER A 88 -38.30 53.99 9.67
N ILE A 89 -37.92 54.57 10.82
CA ILE A 89 -36.58 54.37 11.40
C ILE A 89 -36.41 52.92 11.87
N THR A 90 -37.40 52.35 12.55
CA THR A 90 -37.36 50.96 13.00
C THR A 90 -37.25 49.98 11.83
N ASN A 91 -38.00 50.20 10.74
CA ASN A 91 -37.93 49.36 9.55
C ASN A 91 -36.55 49.41 8.88
N ILE A 92 -35.91 50.58 8.86
CA ILE A 92 -34.54 50.73 8.34
C ILE A 92 -33.55 49.95 9.21
N GLN A 93 -33.69 50.01 10.53
CA GLN A 93 -32.80 49.27 11.44
C GLN A 93 -32.96 47.75 11.27
N ALA A 94 -34.20 47.26 11.16
CA ALA A 94 -34.47 45.86 10.85
C ALA A 94 -33.90 45.45 9.48
N PHE A 95 -33.97 46.33 8.47
CA PHE A 95 -33.36 46.08 7.16
C PHE A 95 -31.82 46.02 7.22
N ILE A 96 -31.19 46.87 8.03
CA ILE A 96 -29.73 46.82 8.24
C ILE A 96 -29.32 45.51 8.93
N GLU A 97 -30.07 45.08 9.93
CA GLU A 97 -29.79 43.85 10.68
C GLU A 97 -29.95 42.61 9.78
N THR A 98 -31.03 42.53 9.01
CA THR A 98 -31.24 41.47 8.02
C THR A 98 -30.18 41.47 6.93
N HIS A 99 -29.77 42.64 6.43
CA HIS A 99 -28.68 42.72 5.45
C HIS A 99 -27.34 42.27 6.04
N LYS A 100 -27.08 42.59 7.33
CA LYS A 100 -25.89 42.13 8.02
C LYS A 100 -25.89 40.61 8.19
N ALA A 101 -27.01 40.03 8.63
CA ALA A 101 -27.17 38.59 8.75
C ALA A 101 -27.02 37.87 7.40
N LEU A 102 -27.64 38.40 6.34
CA LEU A 102 -27.50 37.86 4.99
C LEU A 102 -26.06 37.93 4.49
N LYS A 103 -25.36 39.03 4.75
CA LYS A 103 -23.94 39.17 4.40
C LYS A 103 -23.09 38.13 5.13
N GLU A 104 -23.34 37.92 6.42
CA GLU A 104 -22.65 36.90 7.20
C GLU A 104 -22.92 35.48 6.69
N GLU A 105 -24.15 35.19 6.26
CA GLU A 105 -24.48 33.91 5.61
C GLU A 105 -23.77 33.74 4.26
N VAL A 106 -23.71 34.78 3.44
CA VAL A 106 -23.00 34.76 2.16
C VAL A 106 -21.49 34.58 2.38
N ASP A 107 -20.90 35.28 3.35
CA ASP A 107 -19.49 35.15 3.70
C ASP A 107 -19.19 33.72 4.22
N SER A 108 -20.10 33.15 5.00
CA SER A 108 -20.03 31.74 5.45
C SER A 108 -20.15 30.74 4.29
N LEU A 109 -21.04 31.01 3.32
CA LEU A 109 -21.21 30.17 2.14
C LEU A 109 -19.99 30.26 1.20
N ASP A 110 -19.39 31.43 1.06
CA ASP A 110 -18.15 31.62 0.29
C ASP A 110 -16.98 30.87 0.94
N ALA A 111 -16.84 30.96 2.27
CA ALA A 111 -15.85 30.18 3.01
C ALA A 111 -16.05 28.67 2.83
N THR A 112 -17.30 28.20 2.90
CA THR A 112 -17.64 26.79 2.69
C THR A 112 -17.34 26.35 1.24
N ASN A 113 -17.69 27.16 0.25
CA ASN A 113 -17.36 26.87 -1.16
C ASN A 113 -15.85 26.83 -1.41
N LYS A 114 -15.07 27.73 -0.79
CA LYS A 114 -13.60 27.68 -0.85
C LYS A 114 -13.05 26.39 -0.27
N GLN A 115 -13.58 25.93 0.87
CA GLN A 115 -13.17 24.67 1.50
C GLN A 115 -13.53 23.46 0.63
N LEU A 116 -14.72 23.43 0.03
CA LEU A 116 -15.12 22.36 -0.90
C LEU A 116 -14.22 22.32 -2.12
N ARG A 117 -13.86 23.47 -2.71
CA ARG A 117 -12.92 23.54 -3.84
C ARG A 117 -11.52 23.06 -3.47
N ALA A 118 -11.04 23.37 -2.28
CA ALA A 118 -9.77 22.83 -1.79
C ALA A 118 -9.84 21.30 -1.65
N SER A 119 -10.95 20.78 -1.09
CA SER A 119 -11.16 19.34 -0.96
C SER A 119 -11.26 18.64 -2.33
N GLU A 120 -11.89 19.28 -3.32
CA GLU A 120 -11.93 18.78 -4.71
C GLU A 120 -10.53 18.73 -5.34
N GLN A 121 -9.68 19.73 -5.06
CA GLN A 121 -8.30 19.76 -5.52
C GLN A 121 -7.47 18.64 -4.88
N ASP A 122 -7.57 18.45 -3.56
CA ASP A 122 -6.88 17.38 -2.85
C ASP A 122 -7.31 15.99 -3.34
N LEU A 123 -8.61 15.81 -3.63
CA LEU A 123 -9.12 14.59 -4.24
C LEU A 123 -8.54 14.37 -5.64
N LYS A 124 -8.45 15.41 -6.47
CA LYS A 124 -7.84 15.31 -7.81
C LYS A 124 -6.37 14.92 -7.71
N GLU A 125 -5.60 15.54 -6.81
CA GLU A 125 -4.20 15.19 -6.59
C GLU A 125 -4.05 13.73 -6.11
N THR A 126 -4.93 13.30 -5.21
CA THR A 126 -4.98 11.90 -4.75
C THR A 126 -5.28 10.94 -5.91
N VAL A 127 -6.25 11.27 -6.78
CA VAL A 127 -6.58 10.47 -7.97
C VAL A 127 -5.40 10.40 -8.95
N THR A 128 -4.74 11.53 -9.24
CA THR A 128 -3.54 11.55 -10.09
C THR A 128 -2.41 10.71 -9.50
N GLY A 129 -2.21 10.76 -8.18
CA GLY A 129 -1.23 9.91 -7.49
C GLY A 129 -1.59 8.41 -7.57
N LEU A 130 -2.88 8.06 -7.55
CA LEU A 130 -3.33 6.68 -7.75
C LEU A 130 -3.13 6.20 -9.20
N GLU A 131 -3.37 7.05 -10.19
CA GLU A 131 -3.09 6.76 -11.60
C GLU A 131 -1.60 6.51 -11.85
N GLU A 132 -0.72 7.32 -11.24
CA GLU A 132 0.72 7.13 -11.33
C GLU A 132 1.14 5.79 -10.69
N LYS A 133 0.61 5.45 -9.51
CA LYS A 133 0.86 4.15 -8.87
C LYS A 133 0.38 2.98 -9.74
N GLN A 134 -0.76 3.10 -10.41
CA GLN A 134 -1.26 2.07 -11.34
C GLN A 134 -0.32 1.90 -12.55
N LYS A 135 0.21 3.00 -13.08
CA LYS A 135 1.19 2.97 -14.17
C LYS A 135 2.48 2.28 -13.75
N ILE A 136 2.99 2.58 -12.56
CA ILE A 136 4.17 1.92 -11.98
C ILE A 136 3.91 0.42 -11.79
N MET A 137 2.73 0.04 -11.27
CA MET A 137 2.38 -1.37 -11.07
C MET A 137 2.30 -2.14 -12.39
N THR A 138 1.77 -1.52 -13.45
CA THR A 138 1.71 -2.12 -14.79
C THR A 138 3.11 -2.31 -15.39
N GLN A 139 3.98 -1.31 -15.24
CA GLN A 139 5.39 -1.41 -15.66
C GLN A 139 6.12 -2.50 -14.88
N LEU A 140 5.93 -2.57 -13.56
CA LEU A 140 6.52 -3.59 -12.72
C LEU A 140 6.06 -5.00 -13.11
N GLN A 141 4.79 -5.17 -13.48
CA GLN A 141 4.27 -6.46 -13.94
C GLN A 141 4.89 -6.89 -15.27
N GLN A 142 5.11 -5.96 -16.20
CA GLN A 142 5.84 -6.23 -17.44
C GLN A 142 7.29 -6.62 -17.17
N THR A 143 7.99 -5.89 -16.29
CA THR A 143 9.36 -6.22 -15.89
C THR A 143 9.43 -7.59 -15.21
N LYS A 144 8.51 -7.92 -14.30
CA LYS A 144 8.47 -9.24 -13.65
C LYS A 144 8.29 -10.39 -14.65
N SER A 145 7.45 -10.21 -15.67
CA SER A 145 7.27 -11.21 -16.73
C SER A 145 8.56 -11.45 -17.52
N ALA A 146 9.26 -10.38 -17.88
CA ALA A 146 10.57 -10.47 -18.54
C ALA A 146 11.62 -11.13 -17.63
N THR A 147 11.67 -10.76 -16.34
CA THR A 147 12.60 -11.35 -15.37
C THR A 147 12.35 -12.84 -15.14
N ILE A 148 11.09 -13.31 -15.16
CA ILE A 148 10.78 -14.74 -15.04
C ILE A 148 11.30 -15.51 -16.26
N GLN A 149 11.19 -14.95 -17.46
CA GLN A 149 11.71 -15.56 -18.67
C GLN A 149 13.24 -15.62 -18.67
N ASP A 150 13.90 -14.54 -18.25
CA ASP A 150 15.36 -14.49 -18.10
C ASP A 150 15.85 -15.48 -17.04
N PHE A 151 15.17 -15.56 -15.90
CA PHE A 151 15.46 -16.52 -14.85
C PHE A 151 15.32 -17.96 -15.34
N ARG A 152 14.26 -18.27 -16.11
CA ARG A 152 14.09 -19.61 -16.69
C ARG A 152 15.22 -19.95 -17.67
N ASN A 153 15.59 -18.99 -18.52
CA ASN A 153 16.70 -19.15 -19.46
C ASN A 153 18.03 -19.37 -18.72
N GLU A 154 18.24 -18.67 -17.60
CA GLU A 154 19.43 -18.83 -16.77
C GLU A 154 19.44 -20.18 -16.04
N MET A 155 18.29 -20.64 -15.54
CA MET A 155 18.16 -21.96 -14.93
C MET A 155 18.43 -23.08 -15.95
N GLU A 156 17.94 -22.94 -17.18
CA GLU A 156 18.18 -23.89 -18.26
C GLU A 156 19.67 -23.92 -18.68
N LYS A 157 20.32 -22.74 -18.76
CA LYS A 157 21.77 -22.64 -18.96
C LYS A 157 22.57 -23.24 -17.80
N ASN A 158 22.12 -23.05 -16.57
CA ASN A 158 22.77 -23.63 -15.40
C ASN A 158 22.65 -25.16 -15.42
N LYS A 159 21.46 -25.69 -15.73
CA LYS A 159 21.26 -27.13 -15.89
C LYS A 159 22.19 -27.74 -16.94
N SER A 160 22.29 -27.13 -18.13
CA SER A 160 23.20 -27.62 -19.18
C SER A 160 24.67 -27.49 -18.79
N THR A 161 25.04 -26.45 -18.04
CA THR A 161 26.39 -26.29 -17.49
C THR A 161 26.72 -27.38 -16.47
N ILE A 162 25.79 -27.71 -15.56
CA ILE A 162 25.97 -28.81 -14.60
C ILE A 162 26.10 -30.15 -15.32
N GLU A 163 25.33 -30.39 -16.38
CA GLU A 163 25.46 -31.61 -17.19
C GLU A 163 26.84 -31.71 -17.87
N LEU A 164 27.36 -30.61 -18.41
CA LEU A 164 28.72 -30.53 -18.94
C LEU A 164 29.78 -30.75 -17.86
N MET A 165 29.61 -30.16 -16.67
CA MET A 165 30.52 -30.36 -15.54
C MET A 165 30.52 -31.82 -15.07
N ARG A 166 29.35 -32.47 -15.01
CA ARG A 166 29.25 -33.90 -14.68
C ARG A 166 29.99 -34.77 -15.69
N LYS A 167 29.86 -34.47 -16.99
CA LYS A 167 30.62 -35.16 -18.04
C LYS A 167 32.13 -34.97 -17.88
N ASN A 168 32.57 -33.75 -17.58
CA ASN A 168 33.99 -33.46 -17.34
C ASN A 168 34.54 -34.18 -16.10
N VAL A 169 33.80 -34.20 -15.00
CA VAL A 169 34.20 -34.93 -13.78
C VAL A 169 34.28 -36.44 -14.05
N ARG A 170 33.31 -37.01 -14.77
CA ARG A 170 33.35 -38.43 -15.17
C ARG A 170 34.53 -38.73 -16.09
N ALA A 171 34.81 -37.89 -17.07
CA ALA A 171 35.96 -38.05 -17.96
C ALA A 171 37.29 -37.98 -17.20
N ALA A 172 37.42 -37.05 -16.24
CA ALA A 172 38.59 -36.95 -15.38
C ALA A 172 38.75 -38.17 -14.48
N ALA A 173 37.67 -38.66 -13.87
CA ALA A 173 37.69 -39.88 -13.07
C ALA A 173 38.06 -41.11 -13.92
N LEU A 174 37.51 -41.23 -15.13
CA LEU A 174 37.83 -42.29 -16.07
C LEU A 174 39.31 -42.29 -16.46
N GLN A 175 39.86 -41.11 -16.77
CA GLN A 175 41.27 -40.96 -17.09
C GLN A 175 42.15 -41.42 -15.92
N ASN A 176 41.83 -41.00 -14.69
CA ASN A 176 42.57 -41.42 -13.49
C ASN A 176 42.48 -42.94 -13.27
N ILE A 177 41.31 -43.55 -13.49
CA ILE A 177 41.13 -45.00 -13.40
C ILE A 177 42.00 -45.71 -14.45
N LEU A 178 42.00 -45.23 -15.70
CA LEU A 178 42.79 -45.81 -16.79
C LEU A 178 44.29 -45.72 -16.53
N GLU A 179 44.76 -44.58 -16.01
CA GLU A 179 46.16 -44.40 -15.59
C GLU A 179 46.54 -45.40 -14.49
N VAL A 180 45.68 -45.55 -13.48
CA VAL A 180 45.88 -46.51 -12.39
C VAL A 180 45.90 -47.96 -12.90
N VAL A 181 45.07 -48.31 -13.89
CA VAL A 181 45.06 -49.64 -14.51
C VAL A 181 46.35 -49.90 -15.27
N PHE A 182 46.85 -48.94 -16.06
CA PHE A 182 48.12 -49.10 -16.78
C PHE A 182 49.33 -49.14 -15.85
N VAL A 183 49.33 -48.38 -14.75
CA VAL A 183 50.40 -48.44 -13.75
C VAL A 183 50.39 -49.75 -12.97
N ALA A 184 49.21 -50.36 -12.79
CA ALA A 184 49.09 -51.66 -12.15
C ALA A 184 49.57 -52.83 -13.04
N ASP A 185 49.51 -52.69 -14.37
CA ASP A 185 50.08 -53.63 -15.34
C ASP A 185 51.59 -53.42 -15.49
N GLY A 186 52.35 -53.86 -14.48
CA GLY A 186 53.78 -53.61 -14.38
C GLY A 186 54.63 -54.42 -15.36
N ASP A 187 54.13 -55.55 -15.86
CA ASP A 187 54.80 -56.44 -16.81
C ASP A 187 54.23 -56.37 -18.24
N ASN A 188 53.18 -55.56 -18.45
CA ASN A 188 52.56 -55.27 -19.74
C ASN A 188 52.08 -56.55 -20.45
N ASP A 189 51.68 -57.56 -19.66
CA ASP A 189 51.17 -58.84 -20.14
C ASP A 189 49.65 -58.82 -20.40
N GLN A 190 49.02 -57.67 -20.10
CA GLN A 190 47.59 -57.39 -20.22
C GLN A 190 46.70 -58.29 -19.34
N LYS A 191 47.28 -58.96 -18.33
CA LYS A 191 46.61 -59.84 -17.38
C LYS A 191 46.88 -59.40 -15.95
N ILE A 192 45.80 -59.22 -15.19
CA ILE A 192 45.91 -58.79 -13.80
C ILE A 192 46.15 -60.01 -12.91
N SER A 193 47.35 -60.12 -12.34
CA SER A 193 47.65 -61.15 -11.36
C SER A 193 46.97 -60.84 -10.01
N LYS A 194 46.82 -61.85 -9.15
CA LYS A 194 46.23 -61.67 -7.80
C LYS A 194 46.97 -60.66 -6.92
N LYS A 195 48.25 -60.39 -7.20
CA LYS A 195 49.04 -59.39 -6.47
C LYS A 195 48.73 -57.98 -6.97
N GLU A 196 48.64 -57.80 -8.29
CA GLU A 196 48.29 -56.54 -8.94
C GLU A 196 46.83 -56.17 -8.70
N GLU A 197 45.92 -57.16 -8.62
CA GLU A 197 44.51 -56.96 -8.29
C GLU A 197 44.34 -56.19 -6.96
N ASN A 198 45.08 -56.56 -5.91
CA ASN A 198 45.01 -55.87 -4.62
C ASN A 198 45.62 -54.47 -4.67
N ALA A 199 46.70 -54.29 -5.44
CA ALA A 199 47.32 -52.98 -5.65
C ALA A 199 46.39 -52.05 -6.42
N LEU A 200 45.75 -52.55 -7.48
CA LEU A 200 44.77 -51.84 -8.29
C LEU A 200 43.57 -51.40 -7.46
N ILE A 201 42.98 -52.31 -6.68
CA ILE A 201 41.84 -51.99 -5.80
C ILE A 201 42.20 -50.90 -4.79
N LYS A 202 43.42 -50.95 -4.23
CA LYS A 202 43.89 -49.92 -3.30
C LYS A 202 44.04 -48.57 -4.00
N SER A 203 44.68 -48.53 -5.17
CA SER A 203 44.85 -47.31 -5.95
C SER A 203 43.52 -46.73 -6.43
N LEU A 204 42.55 -47.57 -6.79
CA LEU A 204 41.21 -47.12 -7.18
C LEU A 204 40.42 -46.49 -6.02
N ARG A 205 40.67 -46.90 -4.78
CA ARG A 205 40.07 -46.27 -3.58
C ARG A 205 40.67 -44.91 -3.25
N GLU A 206 41.88 -44.63 -3.72
CA GLU A 206 42.56 -43.34 -3.51
C GLU A 206 42.12 -42.29 -4.55
N ILE A 207 41.37 -42.68 -5.59
CA ILE A 207 40.81 -41.75 -6.58
C ILE A 207 39.63 -40.98 -5.96
N ASN A 208 39.75 -39.65 -5.92
CA ASN A 208 38.71 -38.77 -5.40
C ASN A 208 37.40 -38.92 -6.19
N GLY A 209 36.29 -39.17 -5.47
CA GLY A 209 34.94 -39.14 -6.03
C GLY A 209 34.42 -40.47 -6.61
N VAL A 210 35.17 -41.58 -6.47
CA VAL A 210 34.77 -42.91 -6.95
C VAL A 210 34.72 -43.90 -5.79
N HIS A 211 33.58 -44.57 -5.59
CA HIS A 211 33.45 -45.70 -4.68
C HIS A 211 33.45 -47.01 -5.46
N VAL A 212 34.33 -47.93 -5.06
CA VAL A 212 34.49 -49.23 -5.71
C VAL A 212 33.96 -50.34 -4.81
N ASP A 213 32.98 -51.10 -5.30
CA ASP A 213 32.60 -52.36 -4.65
C ASP A 213 33.62 -53.44 -5.02
N GLU A 214 34.57 -53.69 -4.11
CA GLU A 214 35.63 -54.69 -4.30
C GLU A 214 35.08 -56.07 -4.65
N LYS A 215 33.96 -56.48 -4.05
CA LYS A 215 33.43 -57.84 -4.25
C LYS A 215 32.88 -58.00 -5.65
N LYS A 216 32.16 -56.99 -6.14
CA LYS A 216 31.63 -56.99 -7.50
C LYS A 216 32.73 -56.82 -8.53
N PHE A 217 33.71 -55.94 -8.26
CA PHE A 217 34.87 -55.71 -9.12
C PHE A 217 35.67 -57.02 -9.33
N ARG A 218 36.02 -57.72 -8.25
CA ARG A 218 36.75 -59.01 -8.33
C ARG A 218 35.95 -60.08 -9.08
N LYS A 219 34.65 -60.17 -8.82
CA LYS A 219 33.78 -61.14 -9.51
C LYS A 219 33.74 -60.89 -11.02
N HIS A 220 33.67 -59.63 -11.44
CA HIS A 220 33.63 -59.25 -12.85
C HIS A 220 34.98 -59.46 -13.54
N LEU A 221 36.09 -59.14 -12.84
CA LEU A 221 37.44 -59.36 -13.33
C LEU A 221 37.73 -60.85 -13.58
N HIS A 222 37.36 -61.72 -12.64
CA HIS A 222 37.51 -63.17 -12.78
C HIS A 222 36.60 -63.78 -13.87
N SER A 223 35.47 -63.14 -14.17
CA SER A 223 34.56 -63.59 -15.24
C SER A 223 35.10 -63.31 -16.65
N LYS A 224 36.04 -62.36 -16.79
CA LYS A 224 36.62 -61.91 -18.08
C LYS A 224 38.13 -62.23 -18.20
N ASP A 225 38.54 -63.38 -17.67
CA ASP A 225 39.92 -63.90 -17.70
C ASP A 225 40.99 -62.97 -17.09
N ASN A 226 40.58 -62.11 -16.14
CA ASN A 226 41.45 -61.09 -15.53
C ASN A 226 42.16 -60.18 -16.55
N SER A 227 41.57 -59.98 -17.73
CA SER A 227 42.14 -59.11 -18.76
C SER A 227 41.90 -57.63 -18.48
N ILE A 228 42.82 -56.77 -18.90
CA ILE A 228 42.63 -55.31 -18.89
C ILE A 228 41.41 -54.90 -19.72
N GLN A 229 41.14 -55.62 -20.82
CA GLN A 229 39.93 -55.43 -21.62
C GLN A 229 38.67 -55.60 -20.77
N GLY A 230 38.66 -56.57 -19.85
CA GLY A 230 37.57 -56.75 -18.90
C GLY A 230 37.38 -55.56 -17.96
N VAL A 231 38.46 -54.86 -17.60
CA VAL A 231 38.39 -53.62 -16.81
C VAL A 231 37.88 -52.45 -17.65
N ILE A 232 38.32 -52.34 -18.90
CA ILE A 232 37.83 -51.32 -19.86
C ILE A 232 36.32 -51.48 -20.07
N ASP A 233 35.82 -52.70 -20.23
CA ASP A 233 34.39 -52.95 -20.39
C ASP A 233 33.58 -52.56 -19.12
N ILE A 234 34.17 -52.72 -17.92
CA ILE A 234 33.55 -52.26 -16.67
C ILE A 234 33.52 -50.72 -16.60
N ILE A 235 34.57 -50.07 -17.10
CA ILE A 235 34.66 -48.61 -17.19
C ILE A 235 33.71 -48.06 -18.26
N GLU A 236 33.51 -48.76 -19.38
CA GLU A 236 32.57 -48.39 -20.44
C GLU A 236 31.13 -48.47 -19.92
N ASN A 237 30.79 -49.50 -19.14
CA ASN A 237 29.53 -49.58 -18.40
C ASN A 237 29.32 -48.43 -17.39
N MET A 238 30.39 -47.74 -16.96
CA MET A 238 30.31 -46.55 -16.11
C MET A 238 29.95 -45.27 -16.90
N MET A 239 30.16 -45.26 -18.22
CA MET A 239 29.83 -44.11 -19.09
C MET A 239 28.38 -44.12 -19.58
N ASP A 240 27.75 -45.28 -19.65
CA ASP A 240 26.37 -45.42 -20.13
C ASP A 240 25.35 -44.91 -19.11
N GLU A 241 24.83 -43.71 -19.35
CA GLU A 241 23.83 -43.03 -18.49
C GLU A 241 22.53 -43.82 -18.30
N ASN A 242 22.27 -44.81 -19.17
CA ASN A 242 21.06 -45.65 -19.14
C ASN A 242 21.13 -46.83 -18.16
N HIS A 243 22.29 -47.13 -17.56
CA HIS A 243 22.45 -48.26 -16.62
C HIS A 243 22.55 -47.83 -15.14
N SER A 244 22.38 -46.54 -14.84
CA SER A 244 22.62 -45.94 -13.52
C SER A 244 21.50 -46.15 -12.47
N SER A 245 20.72 -47.22 -12.52
CA SER A 245 19.68 -47.47 -11.50
C SER A 245 19.51 -48.94 -11.06
N GLY A 246 20.45 -49.81 -11.43
CA GLY A 246 20.45 -51.19 -10.97
C GLY A 246 21.51 -51.47 -9.91
N ASP A 247 21.21 -52.40 -9.00
CA ASP A 247 22.11 -52.99 -7.99
C ASP A 247 23.44 -53.58 -8.55
N ASP A 248 23.72 -53.46 -9.85
CA ASP A 248 24.87 -54.02 -10.54
C ASP A 248 26.00 -53.01 -10.83
N THR A 249 25.88 -51.76 -10.40
CA THR A 249 26.95 -50.76 -10.57
C THR A 249 28.15 -51.08 -9.68
N ILE A 250 29.33 -51.26 -10.30
CA ILE A 250 30.61 -51.55 -9.63
C ILE A 250 31.27 -50.26 -9.11
N PHE A 251 31.00 -49.15 -9.79
CA PHE A 251 31.47 -47.81 -9.46
C PHE A 251 30.29 -46.89 -9.17
N THR A 252 30.33 -46.20 -8.04
CA THR A 252 29.37 -45.15 -7.70
C THR A 252 30.10 -43.82 -7.52
N PHE A 253 29.54 -42.74 -8.08
CA PHE A 253 30.06 -41.39 -7.91
C PHE A 253 29.44 -40.76 -6.67
N ASP A 254 30.29 -40.20 -5.81
CA ASP A 254 29.81 -39.41 -4.68
C ASP A 254 29.28 -38.08 -5.21
N GLN A 255 27.96 -37.88 -5.18
CA GLN A 255 27.33 -36.63 -5.61
C GLN A 255 27.33 -35.56 -4.50
N SER A 256 28.10 -35.72 -3.43
CA SER A 256 28.14 -34.76 -2.32
C SER A 256 29.19 -33.66 -2.54
N SER A 257 28.80 -32.61 -3.28
CA SER A 257 29.28 -31.23 -3.10
C SER A 257 28.29 -30.24 -3.71
#